data_AF-A0A838UY24-F1
#
_entry.id   AF-A0A838UY24-F1
#
_cell.length_a   1.000
_cell.length_b   1.000
_cell.length_c   1.000
_cell.angle_alpha   90.00
_cell.angle_beta   90.00
_cell.angle_gamma   90.00
#
_symmetry.space_group_name_H-M   'P 1'
#
loop_
_entity.id
_entity.type
_entity.pdbx_description
1 polymer ?
#
loop_
_entity_poly.entity_id
_entity_poly.type
_entity_poly.pdbx_seq_one_letter_code
_entity_poly.pdbx_strand_id
1 'polypeptide(L)'
;QEELTRFALSGADPTLAEECRKLKEGNSAGNWNNFLYYTAREYARTAAGRDYARARPVEEQERGIWYIGARHGMEIDAQVIDLAKVRPGDIDDRTRVAGFERMAEARGIILNIDYPLGIAAYRVLREIMTNVTDLRGVYILGKAATLNASVGDVMLSNVVFDEHSQNTYWLDNCFSPGDISRYLVYGSVLDNQRAVSSKGTFLQNRQYLDLYYATNFTVIEMEGGPYLDAVYEDIYSTRYPINENINFTKMPFDLGMMHYASDTPFTRGKNLGAGSLNYFGMDGTYAAAVAIIRRILDHELGAVARGVPANGGQVEPASPAGTGVFRASRISGRPDQPAPPTGNPGRVPT
;
A
#
# COMPACT_ATOMS: atom_id res chain seq x y z
N GLN A 1 -10.17 21.12 -19.67
CA GLN A 1 -11.51 20.76 -19.17
C GLN A 1 -12.59 20.79 -20.26
N GLU A 2 -12.82 21.93 -20.93
CA GLU A 2 -13.89 22.05 -21.95
C GLU A 2 -13.81 21.00 -23.07
N GLU A 3 -12.60 20.72 -23.55
CA GLU A 3 -12.35 19.70 -24.56
C GLU A 3 -12.78 18.30 -24.10
N LEU A 4 -12.42 17.90 -22.88
CA LEU A 4 -12.83 16.63 -22.29
C LEU A 4 -14.35 16.55 -22.11
N THR A 5 -14.98 17.64 -21.69
CA THR A 5 -16.44 17.72 -21.58
C THR A 5 -17.12 17.57 -22.95
N ARG A 6 -16.57 18.19 -24.00
CA ARG A 6 -17.08 18.03 -25.37
C ARG A 6 -16.90 16.60 -25.86
N PHE A 7 -15.77 15.98 -25.58
CA PHE A 7 -15.52 14.59 -25.90
C PHE A 7 -16.52 13.66 -25.20
N ALA A 8 -16.72 13.83 -23.89
CA ALA A 8 -17.70 13.04 -23.14
C ALA A 8 -19.11 13.16 -23.72
N LEU A 9 -19.52 14.37 -24.11
CA LEU A 9 -20.86 14.63 -24.67
C LEU A 9 -20.98 14.31 -26.17
N SER A 10 -19.90 13.90 -26.83
CA SER A 10 -19.91 13.55 -28.27
C SER A 10 -20.77 12.33 -28.60
N GLY A 11 -21.11 11.52 -27.60
CA GLY A 11 -21.88 10.28 -27.75
C GLY A 11 -21.04 9.06 -28.12
N ALA A 12 -19.71 9.18 -28.19
CA ALA A 12 -18.80 8.05 -28.43
C ALA A 12 -18.88 6.96 -27.33
N ASP A 13 -19.15 7.37 -26.09
CA ASP A 13 -19.49 6.50 -24.96
C ASP A 13 -20.80 7.01 -24.33
N PRO A 14 -21.92 6.29 -24.49
CA PRO A 14 -23.21 6.69 -23.92
C PRO A 14 -23.21 6.81 -22.39
N THR A 15 -22.43 5.97 -21.70
CA THR A 15 -22.33 6.00 -20.24
C THR A 15 -21.56 7.24 -19.78
N LEU A 16 -20.47 7.58 -20.47
CA LEU A 16 -19.70 8.78 -20.18
C LEU A 16 -20.51 10.05 -20.46
N ALA A 17 -21.28 10.07 -21.54
CA ALA A 17 -22.15 11.19 -21.89
C ALA A 17 -23.25 11.39 -20.83
N GLU A 18 -23.87 10.31 -20.37
CA GLU A 18 -24.92 10.35 -19.36
C GLU A 18 -24.39 10.85 -18.00
N GLU A 19 -23.24 10.33 -17.55
CA GLU A 19 -22.64 10.78 -16.30
C GLU A 19 -22.23 12.26 -16.36
N CYS A 20 -21.70 12.71 -17.51
CA CYS A 20 -21.39 14.12 -17.72
C CYS A 20 -22.61 15.03 -17.57
N ARG A 21 -23.79 14.60 -18.04
CA ARG A 21 -25.05 15.37 -17.90
C ARG A 21 -25.48 15.41 -16.45
N LYS A 22 -25.52 14.26 -15.77
CA LYS A 22 -25.91 14.18 -14.36
C LYS A 22 -25.04 15.06 -13.46
N LEU A 23 -23.72 15.04 -13.66
CA LEU A 23 -22.81 15.89 -12.89
C LEU A 23 -23.02 17.39 -13.15
N LYS A 24 -23.27 17.79 -14.41
CA LYS A 24 -23.55 19.18 -14.76
C LYS A 24 -24.86 19.70 -14.18
N GLU A 25 -25.88 18.84 -14.11
CA GLU A 25 -27.21 19.18 -13.60
C GLU A 25 -27.32 19.07 -12.08
N GLY A 26 -26.26 18.60 -11.39
CA GLY A 26 -26.29 18.35 -9.94
C GLY A 26 -27.09 17.10 -9.53
N ASN A 27 -27.37 16.21 -10.49
CA ASN A 27 -28.15 14.99 -10.32
C ASN A 27 -27.29 13.75 -9.98
N SER A 28 -25.97 13.91 -9.86
CA SER A 28 -25.02 12.87 -9.41
C SER A 28 -24.22 13.40 -8.22
N ALA A 29 -24.01 12.54 -7.22
CA ALA A 29 -23.11 12.83 -6.10
C ALA A 29 -21.62 12.72 -6.51
N GLY A 30 -21.35 12.29 -7.74
CA GLY A 30 -20.00 12.08 -8.23
C GLY A 30 -19.13 13.33 -8.20
N ASN A 31 -17.82 13.11 -8.16
CA ASN A 31 -16.82 14.16 -8.14
C ASN A 31 -16.40 14.52 -9.57
N TRP A 32 -16.48 15.82 -9.89
CA TRP A 32 -16.15 16.31 -11.22
C TRP A 32 -14.69 16.04 -11.63
N ASN A 33 -13.73 16.15 -10.71
CA ASN A 33 -12.33 15.88 -11.01
C ASN A 33 -12.11 14.39 -11.32
N ASN A 34 -12.68 13.48 -10.53
CA ASN A 34 -12.63 12.03 -10.80
C ASN A 34 -13.16 11.73 -12.22
N PHE A 35 -14.29 12.33 -12.59
CA PHE A 35 -14.86 12.22 -13.93
C PHE A 35 -13.90 12.74 -15.01
N LEU A 36 -13.29 13.92 -14.82
CA LEU A 36 -12.34 14.48 -15.78
C LEU A 36 -11.08 13.62 -15.94
N TYR A 37 -10.52 13.06 -14.86
CA TYR A 37 -9.35 12.20 -14.93
C TYR A 37 -9.61 10.91 -15.72
N TYR A 38 -10.76 10.29 -15.47
CA TYR A 38 -11.19 9.13 -16.26
C TYR A 38 -11.40 9.51 -17.73
N THR A 39 -12.12 10.62 -17.97
CA THR A 39 -12.39 11.12 -19.32
C THR A 39 -11.10 11.43 -20.08
N ALA A 40 -10.11 12.02 -19.42
CA ALA A 40 -8.81 12.32 -20.00
C ALA A 40 -8.06 11.06 -20.46
N ARG A 41 -8.13 9.98 -19.67
CA ARG A 41 -7.55 8.69 -20.02
C ARG A 41 -8.22 8.10 -21.27
N GLU A 42 -9.54 8.09 -21.32
CA GLU A 42 -10.26 7.55 -22.49
C GLU A 42 -10.06 8.45 -23.72
N TYR A 43 -10.05 9.77 -23.55
CA TYR A 43 -9.80 10.72 -24.63
C TYR A 43 -8.43 10.51 -25.28
N ALA A 44 -7.38 10.33 -24.48
CA ALA A 44 -6.01 10.09 -24.95
C ALA A 44 -5.86 8.83 -25.83
N ARG A 45 -6.79 7.87 -25.72
CA ARG A 45 -6.81 6.64 -26.53
C ARG A 45 -7.47 6.83 -27.89
N THR A 46 -8.09 7.97 -28.15
CA THR A 46 -8.81 8.25 -29.40
C THR A 46 -7.92 8.94 -30.43
N ALA A 47 -8.33 8.89 -31.70
CA ALA A 47 -7.66 9.63 -32.77
C ALA A 47 -7.71 11.17 -32.55
N ALA A 48 -8.77 11.66 -31.90
CA ALA A 48 -8.95 13.08 -31.59
C ALA A 48 -8.05 13.55 -30.43
N GLY A 49 -7.75 12.68 -29.46
CA GLY A 49 -6.87 12.98 -28.34
C GLY A 49 -5.39 12.71 -28.57
N ARG A 50 -4.95 12.47 -29.83
CA ARG A 50 -3.55 12.17 -30.14
C ARG A 50 -2.59 13.29 -29.79
N ASP A 51 -2.98 14.54 -30.04
CA ASP A 51 -2.13 15.69 -29.71
C ASP A 51 -2.05 15.88 -28.20
N TYR A 52 -3.16 15.71 -27.48
CA TYR A 52 -3.20 15.66 -26.02
C TYR A 52 -2.27 14.57 -25.47
N ALA A 53 -2.35 13.34 -25.99
CA ALA A 53 -1.50 12.23 -25.56
C ALA A 53 -0.01 12.45 -25.84
N ARG A 54 0.33 13.18 -26.92
CA ARG A 54 1.72 13.54 -27.27
C ARG A 54 2.28 14.67 -26.43
N ALA A 55 1.46 15.67 -26.11
CA ALA A 55 1.87 16.83 -25.34
C ALA A 55 2.04 16.49 -23.84
N ARG A 56 1.21 15.59 -23.33
CA ARG A 56 1.14 15.26 -21.90
C ARG A 56 2.49 14.85 -21.26
N PRO A 57 3.31 13.95 -21.84
CA PRO A 57 4.60 13.60 -21.23
C PRO A 57 5.57 14.78 -21.14
N VAL A 58 5.54 15.71 -22.10
CA VAL A 58 6.36 16.94 -22.07
C VAL A 58 5.87 17.84 -20.95
N GLU A 59 4.55 18.02 -20.87
CA GLU A 59 3.90 18.82 -19.83
C GLU A 59 4.16 18.28 -18.40
N GLU A 60 4.11 16.96 -18.24
CA GLU A 60 4.43 16.25 -17.00
C GLU A 60 5.90 16.46 -16.60
N GLN A 61 6.84 16.34 -17.54
CA GLN A 61 8.26 16.57 -17.28
C GLN A 61 8.57 18.02 -16.86
N GLU A 62 7.92 19.01 -17.48
CA GLU A 62 8.02 20.42 -17.09
C GLU A 62 7.53 20.68 -15.66
N ARG A 63 6.63 19.82 -15.15
CA ARG A 63 6.10 19.84 -13.77
C ARG A 63 6.83 18.88 -12.83
N GLY A 64 7.93 18.29 -13.27
CA GLY A 64 8.75 17.40 -12.46
C GLY A 64 8.19 15.99 -12.31
N ILE A 65 7.40 15.51 -13.28
CA ILE A 65 6.93 14.13 -13.34
C ILE A 65 7.66 13.47 -14.51
N TRP A 66 8.55 12.52 -14.21
CA TRP A 66 9.27 11.74 -15.22
C TRP A 66 8.77 10.32 -15.25
N TYR A 67 8.32 9.89 -16.42
CA TYR A 67 7.98 8.51 -16.67
C TYR A 67 9.23 7.67 -16.96
N ILE A 68 9.31 6.52 -16.30
CA ILE A 68 10.35 5.51 -16.45
C ILE A 68 9.67 4.25 -16.98
N GLY A 69 9.73 4.08 -18.29
CA GLY A 69 9.22 2.87 -18.94
C GLY A 69 10.14 1.68 -18.73
N ALA A 70 9.55 0.51 -18.50
CA ALA A 70 10.29 -0.75 -18.43
C ALA A 70 11.05 -1.02 -19.75
N ARG A 71 12.36 -1.26 -19.65
CA ARG A 71 13.20 -1.58 -20.84
C ARG A 71 13.58 -3.05 -20.91
N HIS A 72 13.81 -3.68 -19.77
CA HIS A 72 14.30 -5.04 -19.64
C HIS A 72 13.71 -5.70 -18.40
N GLY A 73 13.46 -7.02 -18.47
CA GLY A 73 13.01 -7.78 -17.32
C GLY A 73 11.51 -7.67 -17.08
N MET A 74 11.12 -7.06 -15.96
CA MET A 74 9.72 -6.95 -15.55
C MET A 74 9.07 -5.75 -16.24
N GLU A 75 7.90 -5.96 -16.86
CA GLU A 75 7.09 -4.91 -17.50
C GLU A 75 6.36 -4.06 -16.44
N ILE A 76 7.14 -3.38 -15.61
CA ILE A 76 6.65 -2.50 -14.54
C ILE A 76 7.18 -1.10 -14.82
N ASP A 77 6.26 -0.21 -15.15
CA ASP A 77 6.57 1.18 -15.34
C ASP A 77 6.60 1.91 -13.99
N ALA A 78 7.27 3.05 -13.96
CA ALA A 78 7.30 3.91 -12.79
C ALA A 78 7.27 5.38 -13.17
N GLN A 79 7.01 6.23 -12.19
CA GLN A 79 7.14 7.67 -12.29
C GLN A 79 7.98 8.18 -11.13
N VAL A 80 8.87 9.12 -11.42
CA VAL A 80 9.55 9.93 -10.41
C VAL A 80 8.87 11.29 -10.39
N ILE A 81 8.45 11.75 -9.22
CA ILE A 81 7.80 13.04 -9.02
C ILE A 81 8.68 13.88 -8.08
N ASP A 82 9.24 14.96 -8.58
CA ASP A 82 10.01 15.94 -7.80
C ASP A 82 9.03 16.90 -7.11
N LEU A 83 8.90 16.75 -5.79
CA LEU A 83 7.96 17.51 -4.99
C LEU A 83 8.20 19.02 -5.10
N ALA A 84 9.45 19.46 -5.26
CA ALA A 84 9.78 20.89 -5.37
C ALA A 84 9.22 21.55 -6.64
N LYS A 85 8.90 20.75 -7.67
CA LYS A 85 8.35 21.24 -8.94
C LYS A 85 6.83 21.19 -9.00
N VAL A 86 6.19 20.57 -8.02
CA VAL A 86 4.73 20.47 -7.96
C VAL A 86 4.15 21.86 -7.68
N ARG A 87 3.28 22.32 -8.60
CA ARG A 87 2.70 23.66 -8.53
C ARG A 87 1.31 23.64 -7.89
N PRO A 88 0.94 24.63 -7.07
CA PRO A 88 -0.36 24.66 -6.39
C PRO A 88 -1.56 24.62 -7.36
N GLY A 89 -1.42 25.25 -8.53
CA GLY A 89 -2.47 25.34 -9.55
C GLY A 89 -2.64 24.08 -10.41
N ASP A 90 -1.68 23.14 -10.35
CA ASP A 90 -1.65 21.94 -11.20
C ASP A 90 -2.03 20.66 -10.44
N ILE A 91 -2.32 20.76 -9.14
CA ILE A 91 -2.71 19.61 -8.29
C ILE A 91 -4.21 19.58 -8.03
N ASP A 92 -4.70 18.38 -7.71
CA ASP A 92 -6.05 18.20 -7.21
C ASP A 92 -6.28 19.02 -5.93
N ASP A 93 -7.32 19.85 -5.92
CA ASP A 93 -7.62 20.71 -4.76
C ASP A 93 -7.76 19.92 -3.45
N ARG A 94 -8.18 18.66 -3.52
CA ARG A 94 -8.32 17.79 -2.34
C ARG A 94 -6.98 17.43 -1.71
N THR A 95 -5.87 17.50 -2.45
CA THR A 95 -4.53 17.18 -1.92
C THR A 95 -3.83 18.38 -1.32
N ARG A 96 -4.38 19.60 -1.46
CA ARG A 96 -3.79 20.79 -0.86
C ARG A 96 -3.77 20.69 0.67
N VAL A 97 -2.61 20.99 1.23
CA VAL A 97 -2.31 20.99 2.66
C VAL A 97 -1.81 22.38 3.09
N ALA A 98 -1.83 22.66 4.39
CA ALA A 98 -1.35 23.94 4.91
C ALA A 98 0.16 24.07 4.69
N GLY A 99 0.63 25.24 4.27
CA GLY A 99 2.06 25.47 4.02
C GLY A 99 2.55 25.07 2.64
N PHE A 100 1.65 24.71 1.71
CA PHE A 100 2.00 24.22 0.37
C PHE A 100 2.89 25.19 -0.42
N GLU A 101 2.83 26.50 -0.17
CA GLU A 101 3.72 27.50 -0.76
C GLU A 101 5.20 27.21 -0.52
N ARG A 102 5.55 26.48 0.55
CA ARG A 102 6.90 26.06 0.88
C ARG A 102 7.31 24.74 0.22
N MET A 103 6.43 24.12 -0.57
CA MET A 103 6.75 22.88 -1.28
C MET A 103 7.95 23.05 -2.23
N ALA A 104 8.20 24.25 -2.75
CA ALA A 104 9.38 24.55 -3.56
C ALA A 104 10.73 24.38 -2.79
N GLU A 105 10.70 24.33 -1.45
CA GLU A 105 11.86 24.03 -0.59
C GLU A 105 12.04 22.52 -0.35
N ALA A 106 11.07 21.70 -0.76
CA ALA A 106 11.10 20.25 -0.61
C ALA A 106 12.32 19.64 -1.32
N ARG A 107 12.78 18.51 -0.81
CA ARG A 107 13.85 17.70 -1.42
C ARG A 107 13.43 16.26 -1.65
N GLY A 108 12.29 15.86 -1.11
CA GLY A 108 11.71 14.55 -1.32
C GLY A 108 11.25 14.34 -2.77
N ILE A 109 11.29 13.09 -3.19
CA ILE A 109 10.68 12.61 -4.43
C ILE A 109 9.64 11.55 -4.11
N ILE A 110 8.63 11.43 -4.96
CA ILE A 110 7.76 10.25 -4.98
C ILE A 110 8.26 9.33 -6.08
N LEU A 111 8.53 8.08 -5.74
CA LEU A 111 8.65 7.00 -6.71
C LEU A 111 7.33 6.23 -6.76
N ASN A 112 6.52 6.51 -7.77
CA ASN A 112 5.24 5.87 -8.01
C ASN A 112 5.44 4.67 -8.93
N ILE A 113 5.10 3.46 -8.47
CA ILE A 113 5.37 2.20 -9.18
C ILE A 113 4.05 1.64 -9.71
N ASP A 114 4.02 1.29 -11.00
CA ASP A 114 2.80 0.76 -11.61
C ASP A 114 2.64 -0.74 -11.33
N TYR A 115 1.78 -1.04 -10.36
CA TYR A 115 1.11 -2.33 -10.14
C TYR A 115 1.97 -3.60 -10.41
N PRO A 116 3.02 -3.85 -9.62
CA PRO A 116 3.84 -5.04 -9.78
C PRO A 116 3.13 -6.27 -9.21
N LEU A 117 2.75 -7.23 -10.06
CA LEU A 117 1.96 -8.39 -9.65
C LEU A 117 2.76 -9.39 -8.80
N GLY A 118 2.23 -9.79 -7.64
CA GLY A 118 2.77 -10.89 -6.86
C GLY A 118 4.21 -10.65 -6.38
N ILE A 119 5.08 -11.65 -6.60
CA ILE A 119 6.50 -11.58 -6.20
C ILE A 119 7.30 -10.47 -6.91
N ALA A 120 6.77 -9.87 -7.98
CA ALA A 120 7.40 -8.73 -8.61
C ALA A 120 7.44 -7.51 -7.68
N ALA A 121 6.43 -7.36 -6.81
CA ALA A 121 6.39 -6.32 -5.77
C ALA A 121 7.60 -6.40 -4.83
N TYR A 122 7.91 -7.60 -4.34
CA TYR A 122 9.11 -7.88 -3.55
C TYR A 122 10.39 -7.46 -4.29
N ARG A 123 10.54 -7.89 -5.55
CA ARG A 123 11.76 -7.64 -6.33
C ARG A 123 11.97 -6.16 -6.58
N VAL A 124 10.93 -5.43 -6.99
CA VAL A 124 11.04 -4.00 -7.27
C VAL A 124 11.35 -3.22 -5.99
N LEU A 125 10.60 -3.44 -4.91
CA LEU A 125 10.79 -2.66 -3.69
C LEU A 125 12.16 -2.94 -3.04
N ARG A 126 12.63 -4.19 -3.04
CA ARG A 126 13.96 -4.54 -2.55
C ARG A 126 15.07 -3.81 -3.30
N GLU A 127 15.00 -3.81 -4.64
CA GLU A 127 16.01 -3.12 -5.46
C GLU A 127 15.98 -1.61 -5.21
N ILE A 128 14.80 -1.01 -5.03
CA ILE A 128 14.67 0.40 -4.66
C ILE A 128 15.31 0.66 -3.29
N MET A 129 14.92 -0.09 -2.25
CA MET A 129 15.41 0.09 -0.88
C MET A 129 16.93 -0.07 -0.77
N THR A 130 17.50 -1.01 -1.53
CA THR A 130 18.96 -1.20 -1.56
C THR A 130 19.71 0.01 -2.16
N ASN A 131 19.04 0.80 -3.00
CA ASN A 131 19.64 1.94 -3.72
C ASN A 131 19.19 3.31 -3.18
N VAL A 132 18.37 3.37 -2.12
CA VAL A 132 17.86 4.61 -1.52
C VAL A 132 18.34 4.70 -0.08
N THR A 133 18.91 5.84 0.29
CA THR A 133 19.49 6.06 1.63
C THR A 133 18.55 6.75 2.62
N ASP A 134 17.50 7.43 2.14
CA ASP A 134 16.54 8.16 2.97
C ASP A 134 15.12 7.81 2.52
N LEU A 135 14.60 6.70 3.07
CA LEU A 135 13.22 6.26 2.85
C LEU A 135 12.32 6.88 3.91
N ARG A 136 11.35 7.71 3.48
CA ARG A 136 10.44 8.44 4.37
C ARG A 136 9.09 7.77 4.55
N GLY A 137 8.67 6.95 3.58
CA GLY A 137 7.43 6.18 3.68
C GLY A 137 7.21 5.25 2.50
N VAL A 138 6.41 4.21 2.74
CA VAL A 138 5.94 3.24 1.75
C VAL A 138 4.42 3.19 1.83
N TYR A 139 3.77 3.50 0.71
CA TYR A 139 2.31 3.57 0.63
C TYR A 139 1.81 2.63 -0.47
N ILE A 140 1.07 1.61 -0.08
CA ILE A 140 0.59 0.55 -0.96
C ILE A 140 -0.91 0.76 -1.18
N LEU A 141 -1.28 1.06 -2.43
CA LEU A 141 -2.66 1.10 -2.89
C LEU A 141 -2.90 -0.07 -3.83
N GLY A 142 -3.65 -1.06 -3.35
CA GLY A 142 -3.96 -2.27 -4.10
C GLY A 142 -5.43 -2.39 -4.48
N LYS A 143 -5.68 -3.29 -5.42
CA LYS A 143 -7.00 -3.82 -5.72
C LYS A 143 -7.15 -5.13 -4.93
N ALA A 144 -8.30 -5.36 -4.30
CA ALA A 144 -8.54 -6.62 -3.62
C ALA A 144 -9.95 -7.16 -3.86
N ALA A 145 -10.05 -8.48 -3.86
CA ALA A 145 -11.32 -9.14 -3.67
C ALA A 145 -11.69 -9.11 -2.18
N THR A 146 -12.98 -8.95 -1.88
CA THR A 146 -13.46 -8.85 -0.50
C THR A 146 -14.47 -9.92 -0.15
N LEU A 147 -14.41 -10.41 1.09
CA LEU A 147 -15.36 -11.38 1.65
C LEU A 147 -16.37 -10.74 2.60
N ASN A 148 -16.20 -9.48 2.99
CA ASN A 148 -17.05 -8.80 3.98
C ASN A 148 -17.43 -7.34 3.61
N ALA A 149 -16.92 -6.81 2.50
CA ALA A 149 -17.21 -5.45 2.04
C ALA A 149 -18.03 -5.44 0.74
N SER A 150 -18.47 -4.25 0.33
CA SER A 150 -19.11 -4.00 -0.97
C SER A 150 -18.09 -3.51 -1.99
N VAL A 151 -18.34 -3.77 -3.27
CA VAL A 151 -17.51 -3.21 -4.36
C VAL A 151 -17.51 -1.68 -4.27
N GLY A 152 -16.33 -1.07 -4.27
CA GLY A 152 -16.13 0.37 -4.09
C GLY A 152 -15.74 0.80 -2.68
N ASP A 153 -15.87 -0.09 -1.68
CA ASP A 153 -15.36 0.17 -0.33
C ASP A 153 -13.83 0.20 -0.32
N VAL A 154 -13.25 0.90 0.66
CA VAL A 154 -11.80 0.91 0.93
C VAL A 154 -11.53 0.15 2.23
N MET A 155 -10.55 -0.74 2.21
CA MET A 155 -10.19 -1.63 3.31
C MET A 155 -8.78 -1.31 3.78
N LEU A 156 -8.64 -0.98 5.07
CA LEU A 156 -7.36 -0.73 5.73
C LEU A 156 -6.95 -2.00 6.48
N SER A 157 -5.81 -2.57 6.08
CA SER A 157 -5.32 -3.82 6.66
C SER A 157 -4.26 -3.55 7.72
N ASN A 158 -4.43 -4.15 8.90
CA ASN A 158 -3.44 -4.14 9.99
C ASN A 158 -2.79 -5.52 10.19
N VAL A 159 -3.30 -6.54 9.51
CA VAL A 159 -2.70 -7.87 9.48
C VAL A 159 -2.62 -8.32 8.03
N VAL A 160 -1.46 -8.81 7.62
CA VAL A 160 -1.24 -9.37 6.28
C VAL A 160 -0.60 -10.74 6.42
N PHE A 161 -1.28 -11.77 5.96
CA PHE A 161 -0.73 -13.12 5.84
C PHE A 161 -0.22 -13.32 4.42
N ASP A 162 1.05 -13.62 4.27
CA ASP A 162 1.67 -13.86 2.97
C ASP A 162 1.76 -15.36 2.68
N GLU A 163 1.11 -15.83 1.61
CA GLU A 163 1.22 -17.25 1.24
C GLU A 163 2.61 -17.61 0.72
N HIS A 164 3.39 -16.65 0.21
CA HIS A 164 4.71 -16.89 -0.34
C HIS A 164 5.71 -17.29 0.75
N SER A 165 5.85 -16.45 1.78
CA SER A 165 6.73 -16.67 2.93
C SER A 165 6.06 -17.42 4.08
N GLN A 166 4.73 -17.55 4.08
CA GLN A 166 3.90 -18.01 5.20
C GLN A 166 3.99 -17.11 6.44
N ASN A 167 4.54 -15.89 6.31
CA ASN A 167 4.62 -14.96 7.41
C ASN A 167 3.29 -14.26 7.66
N THR A 168 3.06 -13.87 8.92
CA THR A 168 1.98 -12.95 9.30
C THR A 168 2.57 -11.65 9.80
N TYR A 169 2.31 -10.57 9.08
CA TYR A 169 2.75 -9.22 9.42
C TYR A 169 1.66 -8.46 10.17
N TRP A 170 2.03 -7.83 11.28
CA TRP A 170 1.17 -6.97 12.09
C TRP A 170 1.60 -5.52 11.93
N LEU A 171 0.72 -4.68 11.41
CA LEU A 171 1.02 -3.30 11.00
C LEU A 171 0.32 -2.30 11.92
N ASP A 172 1.02 -1.20 12.22
CA ASP A 172 0.38 0.05 12.65
C ASP A 172 0.19 0.93 11.41
N ASN A 173 -0.90 0.69 10.68
CA ASN A 173 -1.18 1.32 9.39
C ASN A 173 -1.30 2.84 9.58
N CYS A 174 -0.52 3.62 8.81
CA CYS A 174 -0.48 5.07 8.99
C CYS A 174 -1.77 5.80 8.55
N PHE A 175 -2.71 5.10 7.93
CA PHE A 175 -4.01 5.65 7.53
C PHE A 175 -5.11 5.24 8.50
N SER A 176 -6.00 6.20 8.79
CA SER A 176 -7.23 5.97 9.54
C SER A 176 -8.45 6.13 8.61
N PRO A 177 -9.64 5.61 8.99
CA PRO A 177 -10.85 5.83 8.20
C PRO A 177 -11.19 7.30 7.93
N GLY A 178 -10.84 8.20 8.86
CA GLY A 178 -11.07 9.64 8.74
C GLY A 178 -10.24 10.33 7.65
N ASP A 179 -9.15 9.71 7.20
CA ASP A 179 -8.28 10.25 6.15
C ASP A 179 -8.85 10.00 4.74
N ILE A 180 -9.63 8.92 4.58
CA ILE A 180 -10.20 8.49 3.29
C ILE A 180 -11.68 8.86 3.16
N SER A 181 -12.48 8.62 4.20
CA SER A 181 -13.96 8.72 4.15
C SER A 181 -14.47 10.08 3.65
N ARG A 182 -13.75 11.17 3.92
CA ARG A 182 -14.11 12.52 3.47
C ARG A 182 -14.00 12.74 1.95
N TYR A 183 -13.28 11.87 1.25
CA TYR A 183 -13.07 11.93 -0.19
C TYR A 183 -13.84 10.84 -0.94
N LEU A 184 -14.54 9.98 -0.21
CA LEU A 184 -15.33 8.88 -0.71
C LEU A 184 -16.78 9.34 -0.87
N VAL A 185 -17.38 9.08 -2.03
CA VAL A 185 -18.75 9.49 -2.35
C VAL A 185 -19.72 8.34 -2.15
N TYR A 186 -19.35 7.14 -2.61
CA TYR A 186 -20.26 6.00 -2.71
C TYR A 186 -19.90 4.84 -1.78
N GLY A 187 -18.61 4.61 -1.56
CA GLY A 187 -18.13 3.51 -0.72
C GLY A 187 -18.16 3.84 0.77
N SER A 188 -17.76 2.85 1.57
CA SER A 188 -17.39 2.99 2.98
C SER A 188 -15.93 2.63 3.20
N VAL A 189 -15.39 2.98 4.37
CA VAL A 189 -14.04 2.59 4.79
C VAL A 189 -14.14 1.56 5.90
N LEU A 190 -13.49 0.40 5.72
CA LEU A 190 -13.40 -0.65 6.71
C LEU A 190 -11.99 -0.65 7.31
N ASP A 191 -11.92 -0.56 8.63
CA ASP A 191 -10.67 -0.54 9.39
C ASP A 191 -10.33 -1.90 10.00
N ASN A 192 -9.08 -2.09 10.45
CA ASN A 192 -8.61 -3.28 11.14
C ASN A 192 -8.90 -4.59 10.37
N GLN A 193 -8.83 -4.52 9.04
CA GLN A 193 -9.02 -5.69 8.19
C GLN A 193 -7.79 -6.58 8.22
N ARG A 194 -7.99 -7.86 7.86
CA ARG A 194 -6.89 -8.81 7.65
C ARG A 194 -6.84 -9.22 6.20
N ALA A 195 -5.67 -9.07 5.59
CA ALA A 195 -5.40 -9.42 4.22
C ALA A 195 -4.64 -10.73 4.10
N VAL A 196 -4.94 -11.47 3.04
CA VAL A 196 -4.09 -12.56 2.55
C VAL A 196 -3.51 -12.16 1.20
N SER A 197 -2.19 -12.27 1.09
CA SER A 197 -1.44 -12.13 -0.15
C SER A 197 -1.32 -13.50 -0.81
N SER A 198 -2.20 -13.75 -1.77
CA SER A 198 -2.27 -15.02 -2.47
C SER A 198 -1.19 -15.16 -3.53
N LYS A 199 -0.76 -16.40 -3.81
CA LYS A 199 0.18 -16.71 -4.90
C LYS A 199 -0.39 -16.48 -6.30
N GLY A 200 -1.70 -16.38 -6.41
CA GLY A 200 -2.39 -16.20 -7.70
C GLY A 200 -3.85 -16.56 -7.64
N THR A 201 -4.58 -16.19 -8.69
CA THR A 201 -6.03 -16.39 -8.78
C THR A 201 -6.43 -17.86 -8.99
N PHE A 202 -5.51 -18.72 -9.46
CA PHE A 202 -5.80 -20.12 -9.77
C PHE A 202 -6.28 -20.92 -8.55
N LEU A 203 -5.74 -20.65 -7.37
CA LEU A 203 -6.06 -21.38 -6.14
C LEU A 203 -7.29 -20.85 -5.40
N GLN A 204 -7.88 -19.74 -5.84
CA GLN A 204 -9.00 -19.07 -5.17
C GLN A 204 -10.35 -19.76 -5.44
N ASN A 205 -10.43 -21.06 -5.14
CA ASN A 205 -11.66 -21.83 -5.19
C ASN A 205 -12.52 -21.61 -3.92
N ARG A 206 -13.74 -22.14 -3.89
CA ARG A 206 -14.64 -21.94 -2.74
C ARG A 206 -14.07 -22.41 -1.40
N GLN A 207 -13.39 -23.56 -1.37
CA GLN A 207 -12.81 -24.09 -0.13
C GLN A 207 -11.69 -23.18 0.40
N TYR A 208 -10.88 -22.64 -0.51
CA TYR A 208 -9.86 -21.65 -0.20
C TYR A 208 -10.48 -20.39 0.42
N LEU A 209 -11.54 -19.86 -0.19
CA LEU A 209 -12.23 -18.66 0.30
C LEU A 209 -12.92 -18.89 1.65
N ASP A 210 -13.57 -20.05 1.82
CA ASP A 210 -14.24 -20.42 3.07
C ASP A 210 -13.22 -20.56 4.22
N LEU A 211 -12.01 -21.07 3.95
CA LEU A 211 -10.92 -21.17 4.93
C LEU A 211 -10.47 -19.79 5.43
N TYR A 212 -10.18 -18.86 4.52
CA TYR A 212 -9.72 -17.52 4.89
C TYR A 212 -10.83 -16.72 5.57
N TYR A 213 -12.06 -16.83 5.09
CA TYR A 213 -13.21 -16.23 5.75
C TYR A 213 -13.37 -16.73 7.20
N ALA A 214 -13.28 -18.04 7.42
CA ALA A 214 -13.37 -18.65 8.75
C ALA A 214 -12.24 -18.24 9.70
N THR A 215 -11.11 -17.76 9.17
CA THR A 215 -9.96 -17.28 9.93
C THR A 215 -9.86 -15.74 9.96
N ASN A 216 -10.95 -15.06 9.58
CA ASN A 216 -11.10 -13.59 9.53
C ASN A 216 -10.16 -12.87 8.56
N PHE A 217 -9.64 -13.56 7.54
CA PHE A 217 -8.98 -12.92 6.41
C PHE A 217 -10.01 -12.59 5.35
N THR A 218 -10.38 -11.32 5.28
CA THR A 218 -11.50 -10.83 4.48
C THR A 218 -11.07 -10.03 3.24
N VAL A 219 -9.80 -9.67 3.16
CA VAL A 219 -9.19 -8.99 2.01
C VAL A 219 -8.29 -10.00 1.31
N ILE A 220 -8.50 -10.23 0.02
CA ILE A 220 -7.69 -11.13 -0.80
C ILE A 220 -7.02 -10.30 -1.89
N GLU A 221 -5.71 -10.24 -1.82
CA GLU A 221 -4.83 -9.47 -2.68
C GLU A 221 -3.58 -10.32 -2.99
N MET A 222 -2.57 -9.78 -3.68
CA MET A 222 -1.44 -10.59 -4.14
C MET A 222 -0.06 -9.96 -3.89
N GLU A 223 0.02 -8.73 -3.40
CA GLU A 223 1.23 -7.91 -3.41
C GLU A 223 1.72 -7.47 -2.02
N GLY A 224 0.81 -7.38 -1.04
CA GLY A 224 1.08 -6.83 0.29
C GLY A 224 2.20 -7.57 1.01
N GLY A 225 2.08 -8.89 1.11
CA GLY A 225 3.07 -9.80 1.67
C GLY A 225 4.45 -9.67 1.03
N PRO A 226 4.56 -9.83 -0.31
CA PRO A 226 5.80 -9.58 -1.03
C PRO A 226 6.43 -8.20 -0.77
N TYR A 227 5.65 -7.12 -0.67
CA TYR A 227 6.20 -5.81 -0.28
C TYR A 227 6.74 -5.83 1.16
N LEU A 228 6.04 -6.46 2.09
CA LEU A 228 6.44 -6.55 3.49
C LEU A 228 7.68 -7.41 3.70
N ASP A 229 7.87 -8.45 2.87
CA ASP A 229 9.12 -9.22 2.79
C ASP A 229 10.31 -8.31 2.42
N ALA A 230 10.14 -7.38 1.49
CA ALA A 230 11.19 -6.42 1.11
C ALA A 230 11.46 -5.39 2.22
N VAL A 231 10.39 -4.87 2.83
CA VAL A 231 10.47 -3.98 4.01
C VAL A 231 11.22 -4.63 5.17
N TYR A 232 10.99 -5.94 5.41
CA TYR A 232 11.71 -6.68 6.44
C TYR A 232 13.21 -6.70 6.17
N GLU A 233 13.61 -7.01 4.93
CA GLU A 233 15.03 -7.09 4.55
C GLU A 233 15.74 -5.74 4.70
N ASP A 234 15.06 -4.64 4.42
CA ASP A 234 15.58 -3.28 4.60
C ASP A 234 15.86 -2.98 6.09
N ILE A 235 14.87 -3.22 6.96
CA ILE A 235 14.96 -2.87 8.38
C ILE A 235 15.96 -3.74 9.15
N TYR A 236 15.94 -5.04 8.90
CA TYR A 236 16.75 -5.99 9.66
C TYR A 236 18.06 -6.35 8.96
N SER A 237 18.27 -5.90 7.72
CA SER A 237 19.45 -6.21 6.91
C SER A 237 19.72 -7.72 6.78
N THR A 238 18.68 -8.53 6.86
CA THR A 238 18.73 -10.00 6.78
C THR A 238 17.54 -10.52 5.98
N ARG A 239 17.69 -11.69 5.35
CA ARG A 239 16.60 -12.37 4.66
C ARG A 239 15.38 -12.53 5.58
N TYR A 240 14.20 -12.17 5.08
CA TYR A 240 12.95 -12.42 5.79
C TYR A 240 12.80 -13.92 6.15
N PRO A 241 12.26 -14.24 7.35
CA PRO A 241 12.08 -15.62 7.78
C PRO A 241 10.93 -16.29 7.03
N ILE A 242 10.69 -17.57 7.29
CA ILE A 242 9.56 -18.32 6.74
C ILE A 242 8.66 -18.76 7.89
N ASN A 243 7.35 -18.61 7.72
CA ASN A 243 6.33 -19.06 8.67
C ASN A 243 6.45 -18.45 10.07
N GLU A 244 6.69 -17.14 10.15
CA GLU A 244 6.84 -16.40 11.41
C GLU A 244 5.79 -15.29 11.58
N ASN A 245 5.60 -14.84 12.83
CA ASN A 245 4.81 -13.66 13.15
C ASN A 245 5.72 -12.45 13.31
N ILE A 246 5.55 -11.46 12.43
CA ILE A 246 6.42 -10.29 12.34
C ILE A 246 5.63 -9.06 12.76
N ASN A 247 6.22 -8.26 13.65
CA ASN A 247 5.59 -7.07 14.21
C ASN A 247 6.22 -5.79 13.63
N PHE A 248 5.46 -5.05 12.84
CA PHE A 248 5.78 -3.75 12.23
C PHE A 248 5.02 -2.58 12.88
N THR A 249 4.72 -2.67 14.17
CA THR A 249 4.08 -1.56 14.91
C THR A 249 4.98 -0.34 15.12
N LYS A 250 6.31 -0.50 14.98
CA LYS A 250 7.27 0.60 15.11
C LYS A 250 8.28 0.52 13.98
N MET A 251 8.06 1.36 12.97
CA MET A 251 8.85 1.41 11.74
C MET A 251 9.64 2.72 11.68
N PRO A 252 10.83 2.74 11.06
CA PRO A 252 11.63 3.96 10.92
C PRO A 252 11.05 4.95 9.89
N PHE A 253 10.05 4.52 9.13
CA PHE A 253 9.33 5.30 8.12
C PHE A 253 7.83 4.98 8.15
N ASP A 254 7.02 5.84 7.54
CA ASP A 254 5.58 5.62 7.43
C ASP A 254 5.27 4.37 6.57
N LEU A 255 4.41 3.49 7.05
CA LEU A 255 3.89 2.36 6.27
C LEU A 255 2.37 2.42 6.22
N GLY A 256 1.82 2.54 5.01
CA GLY A 256 0.39 2.57 4.77
C GLY A 256 -0.02 1.53 3.74
N MET A 257 -1.08 0.78 4.01
CA MET A 257 -1.60 -0.22 3.07
C MET A 257 -3.12 -0.14 2.99
N MET A 258 -3.64 0.04 1.77
CA MET A 258 -5.06 0.19 1.54
C MET A 258 -5.47 -0.57 0.29
N HIS A 259 -6.65 -1.17 0.34
CA HIS A 259 -7.21 -1.90 -0.78
C HIS A 259 -8.60 -1.39 -1.12
N TYR A 260 -8.85 -1.06 -2.39
CA TYR A 260 -10.23 -0.84 -2.82
C TYR A 260 -10.85 -2.17 -3.23
N ALA A 261 -12.08 -2.41 -2.79
CA ALA A 261 -12.85 -3.62 -3.05
C ALA A 261 -13.32 -3.63 -4.50
N SER A 262 -12.89 -4.62 -5.27
CA SER A 262 -13.16 -4.67 -6.70
C SER A 262 -14.13 -5.75 -7.16
N ASP A 263 -14.28 -6.78 -6.35
CA ASP A 263 -15.12 -7.92 -6.65
C ASP A 263 -15.36 -8.67 -5.35
N THR A 264 -16.45 -9.44 -5.36
CA THR A 264 -16.76 -10.37 -4.27
C THR A 264 -16.65 -11.79 -4.83
N PRO A 265 -15.70 -12.62 -4.33
CA PRO A 265 -15.43 -13.95 -4.88
C PRO A 265 -16.65 -14.89 -4.92
N PHE A 266 -17.62 -14.69 -4.02
CA PHE A 266 -18.84 -15.48 -3.95
C PHE A 266 -19.89 -15.13 -5.02
N THR A 267 -19.81 -13.97 -5.65
CA THR A 267 -20.74 -13.59 -6.73
C THR A 267 -20.02 -13.59 -8.07
N ARG A 268 -19.98 -14.77 -8.71
CA ARG A 268 -19.48 -14.90 -10.09
C ARG A 268 -20.22 -13.90 -11.00
N GLY A 269 -19.47 -12.96 -11.58
CA GLY A 269 -19.99 -12.00 -12.58
C GLY A 269 -20.25 -10.58 -12.08
N LYS A 270 -20.07 -10.27 -10.79
CA LYS A 270 -20.07 -8.87 -10.28
C LYS A 270 -18.65 -8.41 -10.01
N ASN A 271 -17.85 -8.33 -11.07
CA ASN A 271 -16.46 -7.86 -11.00
C ASN A 271 -16.36 -6.45 -11.58
N LEU A 272 -15.48 -5.60 -11.05
CA LEU A 272 -15.27 -4.25 -11.57
C LEU A 272 -14.98 -4.21 -13.09
N GLY A 273 -14.41 -5.29 -13.63
CA GLY A 273 -14.04 -5.42 -15.05
C GLY A 273 -15.13 -5.90 -16.02
N ALA A 274 -16.35 -6.23 -15.55
CA ALA A 274 -17.41 -6.81 -16.39
C ALA A 274 -18.49 -5.81 -16.86
N GLY A 275 -18.27 -4.50 -16.69
CA GLY A 275 -19.24 -3.47 -17.08
C GLY A 275 -18.58 -2.16 -17.51
N SER A 276 -19.24 -1.46 -18.44
CA SER A 276 -18.94 -0.07 -18.80
C SER A 276 -18.91 0.80 -17.54
N LEU A 277 -17.82 1.56 -17.37
CA LEU A 277 -17.65 2.64 -16.39
C LEU A 277 -18.04 2.27 -14.94
N ASN A 278 -17.19 1.49 -14.27
CA ASN A 278 -17.44 1.08 -12.89
C ASN A 278 -16.97 2.17 -11.90
N TYR A 279 -17.77 3.24 -11.81
CA TYR A 279 -17.52 4.44 -11.00
C TYR A 279 -17.17 4.11 -9.54
N PHE A 280 -17.71 3.02 -8.98
CA PHE A 280 -17.41 2.57 -7.62
C PHE A 280 -15.91 2.28 -7.39
N GLY A 281 -15.24 1.61 -8.33
CA GLY A 281 -13.80 1.37 -8.22
C GLY A 281 -12.97 2.64 -8.37
N MET A 282 -13.44 3.57 -9.21
CA MET A 282 -12.80 4.86 -9.44
C MET A 282 -12.83 5.72 -8.17
N ASP A 283 -13.96 5.76 -7.49
CA ASP A 283 -14.17 6.56 -6.27
C ASP A 283 -13.20 6.13 -5.15
N GLY A 284 -13.18 4.84 -4.81
CA GLY A 284 -12.26 4.29 -3.81
C GLY A 284 -10.79 4.51 -4.17
N THR A 285 -10.42 4.32 -5.44
CA THR A 285 -9.04 4.52 -5.90
C THR A 285 -8.59 5.98 -5.76
N TYR A 286 -9.42 6.95 -6.17
CA TYR A 286 -9.06 8.37 -6.05
C TYR A 286 -9.10 8.86 -4.60
N ALA A 287 -10.07 8.43 -3.79
CA ALA A 287 -10.12 8.77 -2.37
C ALA A 287 -8.85 8.28 -1.64
N ALA A 288 -8.43 7.05 -1.93
CA ALA A 288 -7.19 6.48 -1.44
C ALA A 288 -5.94 7.25 -1.92
N ALA A 289 -5.83 7.54 -3.22
CA ALA A 289 -4.71 8.29 -3.77
C ALA A 289 -4.61 9.70 -3.16
N VAL A 290 -5.74 10.38 -2.96
CA VAL A 290 -5.78 11.68 -2.28
C VAL A 290 -5.23 11.56 -0.86
N ALA A 291 -5.65 10.55 -0.08
CA ALA A 291 -5.14 10.35 1.27
C ALA A 291 -3.62 10.12 1.29
N ILE A 292 -3.10 9.29 0.37
CA ILE A 292 -1.67 9.03 0.23
C ILE A 292 -0.90 10.33 -0.10
N ILE A 293 -1.33 11.06 -1.12
CA ILE A 293 -0.63 12.28 -1.54
C ILE A 293 -0.66 13.32 -0.41
N ARG A 294 -1.79 13.50 0.29
CA ARG A 294 -1.87 14.42 1.44
C ARG A 294 -0.86 14.04 2.52
N ARG A 295 -0.78 12.75 2.88
CA ARG A 295 0.15 12.25 3.89
C ARG A 295 1.61 12.53 3.50
N ILE A 296 1.96 12.29 2.24
CA ILE A 296 3.30 12.60 1.69
C ILE A 296 3.60 14.09 1.80
N LEU A 297 2.68 14.96 1.35
CA LEU A 297 2.89 16.41 1.35
C LEU A 297 2.99 16.97 2.78
N ASP A 298 2.16 16.51 3.71
CA ASP A 298 2.22 16.89 5.12
C ASP A 298 3.57 16.48 5.75
N HIS A 299 4.05 15.28 5.43
CA HIS A 299 5.32 14.78 5.93
C HIS A 299 6.52 15.60 5.41
N GLU A 300 6.52 15.91 4.11
CA GLU A 300 7.57 16.68 3.48
C GLU A 300 7.60 18.14 3.99
N LEU A 301 6.43 18.79 4.10
CA LEU A 301 6.35 20.13 4.68
C LEU A 301 6.79 20.15 6.15
N GLY A 302 6.50 19.09 6.90
CA GLY A 302 7.04 18.90 8.23
C GLY A 302 8.57 18.84 8.25
N ALA A 303 9.19 18.14 7.29
CA ALA A 303 10.65 18.07 7.16
C ALA A 303 11.27 19.42 6.78
N VAL A 304 10.64 20.14 5.84
CA VAL A 304 10.99 21.50 5.42
C VAL A 304 10.90 22.48 6.60
N ALA A 305 9.86 22.39 7.43
CA ALA A 305 9.71 23.24 8.60
C ALA A 305 10.77 22.99 9.68
N ARG A 306 11.23 21.75 9.82
CA ARG A 306 12.28 21.36 10.77
C ARG A 306 13.70 21.66 10.26
N GLY A 307 13.86 22.04 8.99
CA GLY A 307 15.17 22.25 8.37
C GLY A 307 16.04 20.99 8.36
N VAL A 308 15.41 19.80 8.32
CA VAL A 308 16.12 18.51 8.37
C VAL A 308 17.04 18.40 7.15
N PRO A 309 18.38 18.34 7.33
CA PRO A 309 19.29 18.09 6.23
C PRO A 309 19.10 16.65 5.71
N ALA A 310 19.31 16.43 4.41
CA ALA A 310 19.10 15.15 3.72
C ALA A 310 20.06 14.01 4.12
N ASN A 311 20.86 14.17 5.18
CA ASN A 311 21.76 13.12 5.67
C ASN A 311 21.13 12.47 6.90
N GLY A 312 20.61 11.26 6.70
CA GLY A 312 19.93 10.45 7.70
C GLY A 312 20.74 10.28 8.97
N GLY A 313 20.11 10.56 10.11
CA GLY A 313 20.57 10.04 11.38
C GLY A 313 20.44 8.52 11.34
N GLN A 314 21.52 7.82 11.64
CA GLN A 314 21.50 6.37 11.83
C GLN A 314 20.44 6.03 12.88
N VAL A 315 19.35 5.40 12.44
CA VAL A 315 18.43 4.71 13.35
C VAL A 315 19.12 3.39 13.69
N GLU A 316 19.40 3.14 14.97
CA GLU A 316 19.93 1.85 15.40
C GLU A 316 18.97 0.73 14.94
N PRO A 317 19.49 -0.38 14.38
CA PRO A 317 18.64 -1.45 13.89
C PRO A 317 17.79 -2.02 15.02
N ALA A 318 16.48 -2.09 14.78
CA ALA A 318 15.57 -2.75 15.70
C ALA A 318 15.99 -4.22 15.84
N SER A 319 16.25 -4.65 17.08
CA SER A 319 16.56 -6.06 17.35
C SER A 319 15.31 -6.92 17.08
N PRO A 320 15.41 -8.04 16.35
CA PRO A 320 14.29 -8.94 16.11
C PRO A 320 14.03 -9.78 17.36
N ALA A 321 13.43 -9.19 18.40
CA ALA A 321 13.04 -9.90 19.61
C ALA A 321 11.51 -10.07 19.66
N GLY A 322 11.04 -11.20 19.14
CA GLY A 322 9.62 -11.56 19.13
C GLY A 322 9.32 -13.05 18.99
N THR A 323 10.31 -13.96 19.09
CA THR A 323 10.01 -15.40 19.19
C THR A 323 9.65 -15.73 20.65
N GLY A 324 8.36 -15.61 20.97
CA GLY A 324 7.77 -16.14 22.19
C GLY A 324 7.81 -17.66 22.22
N VAL A 325 8.99 -18.25 22.45
CA VAL A 325 9.11 -19.67 22.80
C VAL A 325 8.75 -19.78 24.28
N PHE A 326 7.57 -20.35 24.57
CA PHE A 326 7.25 -20.85 25.91
C PHE A 326 8.33 -21.86 26.33
N ARG A 327 9.32 -21.39 27.09
CA ARG A 327 10.29 -22.28 27.75
C ARG A 327 9.58 -22.95 28.91
N ALA A 328 9.18 -24.20 28.70
CA ALA A 328 8.89 -25.12 29.80
C ALA A 328 10.12 -25.15 30.73
N SER A 329 9.94 -24.70 31.96
CA SER A 329 10.95 -24.73 33.02
C SER A 329 11.33 -26.18 33.32
N ARG A 330 12.44 -26.65 32.74
CA ARG A 330 13.11 -27.86 33.21
C ARG A 330 13.93 -27.51 34.44
N ILE A 331 13.47 -28.00 35.58
CA ILE A 331 14.24 -28.12 36.82
C ILE A 331 15.41 -29.06 36.52
N SER A 332 16.63 -28.53 36.52
CA SER A 332 17.87 -29.32 36.42
C SER A 332 18.51 -29.43 37.80
N GLY A 333 18.20 -30.50 38.53
CA GLY A 333 18.99 -31.00 39.67
C GLY A 333 19.80 -32.20 39.21
N ARG A 334 21.12 -32.18 39.45
CA ARG A 334 22.11 -33.19 39.01
C ARG A 334 21.92 -34.57 39.68
N PRO A 335 22.47 -35.64 39.08
CA PRO A 335 22.34 -37.02 39.57
C PRO A 335 23.33 -37.36 40.70
N ASP A 336 22.92 -38.35 41.48
CA ASP A 336 23.56 -38.91 42.68
C ASP A 336 25.06 -39.24 42.52
N GLN A 337 25.86 -38.80 43.50
CA GLN A 337 27.19 -39.34 43.80
C GLN A 337 27.09 -40.30 45.00
N PRO A 338 27.85 -41.42 45.01
CA PRO A 338 27.84 -42.37 46.12
C PRO A 338 28.65 -41.84 47.32
N ALA A 339 28.15 -42.15 48.52
CA ALA A 339 28.69 -41.71 49.81
C ALA A 339 30.09 -42.31 50.12
N PRO A 340 30.98 -41.56 50.81
CA PRO A 340 32.26 -42.07 51.29
C PRO A 340 32.12 -42.81 52.63
N PRO A 341 33.06 -43.72 52.97
CA PRO A 341 32.98 -44.55 54.17
C PRO A 341 33.27 -43.77 55.44
N THR A 342 32.48 -44.04 56.48
CA THR A 342 32.68 -43.56 57.85
C THR A 342 33.78 -44.38 58.55
N GLY A 343 34.81 -43.71 59.04
CA GLY A 343 35.84 -44.33 59.86
C GLY A 343 36.56 -43.28 60.69
N ASN A 344 36.19 -43.17 61.98
CA ASN A 344 37.00 -42.49 62.99
C ASN A 344 37.32 -43.52 64.10
N PRO A 345 38.60 -43.74 64.45
CA PRO A 345 38.97 -44.72 65.45
C PRO A 345 38.86 -44.14 66.86
N GLY A 346 38.03 -44.78 67.69
CA GLY A 346 38.10 -44.61 69.14
C GLY A 346 39.32 -45.33 69.70
N ARG A 347 40.25 -44.55 70.29
CA ARG A 347 41.28 -45.05 71.21
C ARG A 347 40.69 -45.16 72.61
N VAL A 348 40.99 -46.27 73.28
CA VAL A 348 40.99 -46.51 74.72
C VAL A 348 42.23 -47.38 75.00
N PRO A 349 42.90 -47.34 76.15
CA PRO A 349 43.34 -46.24 77.01
C PRO A 349 44.89 -46.15 77.09
N THR A 350 45.44 -45.00 77.50
CA THR A 350 46.45 -44.80 78.58
C THR A 350 46.89 -43.34 78.61
#